data_AF-A0A6A6VUQ5-F1
#
_entry.id   AF-A0A6A6VUQ5-F1
#
_cell.length_a   1.000
_cell.length_b   1.000
_cell.length_c   1.000
_cell.angle_alpha   90.00
_cell.angle_beta   90.00
_cell.angle_gamma   90.00
#
_symmetry.space_group_name_H-M   'P 1'
#
loop_
_entity.id
_entity.type
_entity.pdbx_description
1 polymer ?
#
loop_
_entity_poly.entity_id
_entity_poly.type
_entity_poly.pdbx_seq_one_letter_code
_entity_poly.pdbx_strand_id
1 'polypeptide(L)'
;MASSTSQTGLPDLYSRIEELSVSDDGQRRSPYPPIPALYTSRPIIQDSLSTESSEVQDGVIRDCLPFLEGNPNKQPLNSRGIQALQRDNHVEFLKDALEDYPAGFVAVDASRPWIYYWSLSGLAMLGENLDKYRQRLISNLLAAQNSTGGFGGGHGQYSHVAGSYAGVLSLAILGGKECYDMIDRKAMWEFLGNMKQRDGGFTVAPGAEEDIRGAYCAMTIVSLLNLPLELPKGSPARVNGDETFFTGLPEWISRCQSFEGGIGASPGNEAHGAYAFCALACLSLIGAPYEMIPKYLDIHSLTAWLSSQQHAPEGGFAGRTNKLVDGCYSHWVGGCWSMLECAIWGPDTHPRNGKELWSKNGLARWILCCCQGKNGGLRDKPKKHPDAYHTCYNLAGLCAAQFQYVYRPSELNPFANAPLSAAFSWTIQDSNSNGVLETCPATDEQWCWDEKDLLKPVHPVFVIPLGQADKIRGYFEAKGAF
;
A
#
# COMPACT_ATOMS: atom_id res chain seq x y z
N MET A 1 67.08 -4.56 16.39
CA MET A 1 66.46 -5.91 16.34
C MET A 1 64.99 -5.69 16.67
N ALA A 2 64.17 -5.46 15.66
CA ALA A 2 63.40 -6.47 14.92
C ALA A 2 62.10 -6.85 15.66
N SER A 3 61.02 -6.69 14.90
CA SER A 3 59.59 -6.79 15.23
C SER A 3 59.12 -8.16 15.72
N SER A 4 58.01 -8.19 16.45
CA SER A 4 57.00 -9.24 16.25
C SER A 4 55.61 -8.72 16.60
N THR A 5 54.82 -8.46 15.56
CA THR A 5 53.36 -8.44 15.54
C THR A 5 52.91 -9.84 15.12
N SER A 6 52.13 -10.54 15.95
CA SER A 6 51.47 -11.79 15.54
C SER A 6 50.07 -11.48 15.01
N GLN A 7 49.89 -11.75 13.72
CA GLN A 7 48.65 -11.65 12.96
C GLN A 7 47.58 -12.59 13.52
N THR A 8 46.39 -12.05 13.78
CA THR A 8 45.14 -12.83 13.78
C THR A 8 44.55 -12.72 12.38
N GLY A 9 44.51 -13.85 11.66
CA GLY A 9 44.05 -13.93 10.28
C GLY A 9 42.55 -13.64 10.14
N LEU A 10 42.23 -12.70 9.26
CA LEU A 10 40.92 -12.61 8.61
C LEU A 10 40.74 -13.83 7.69
N PRO A 11 39.56 -14.47 7.64
CA PRO A 11 39.30 -15.49 6.63
C PRO A 11 39.30 -14.84 5.24
N ASP A 12 40.12 -15.41 4.36
CA ASP A 12 40.34 -14.99 2.99
C ASP A 12 39.07 -15.11 2.14
N LEU A 13 38.46 -13.96 1.85
CA LEU A 13 37.23 -13.81 1.05
C LEU A 13 37.40 -14.34 -0.39
N TYR A 14 38.63 -14.48 -0.89
CA TYR A 14 38.90 -15.00 -2.24
C TYR A 14 38.78 -16.51 -2.34
N SER A 15 39.03 -17.26 -1.26
CA SER A 15 38.98 -18.73 -1.28
C SER A 15 37.57 -19.29 -1.52
N ARG A 16 36.51 -18.54 -1.19
CA ARG A 16 35.11 -18.95 -1.44
C ARG A 16 34.58 -18.63 -2.84
N ILE A 17 35.28 -17.81 -3.61
CA ILE A 17 34.87 -17.48 -4.99
C ILE A 17 35.35 -18.56 -5.96
N GLU A 18 36.45 -19.26 -5.67
CA GLU A 18 36.93 -20.37 -6.50
C GLU A 18 36.28 -21.73 -6.18
N GLU A 19 35.81 -21.97 -4.94
CA GLU A 19 35.16 -23.25 -4.58
C GLU A 19 33.73 -23.43 -5.16
N LEU A 20 33.16 -22.40 -5.78
CA LEU A 20 31.90 -22.50 -6.56
C LEU A 20 32.12 -22.82 -8.04
N SER A 21 33.37 -23.05 -8.45
CA SER A 21 33.68 -23.58 -9.77
C SER A 21 34.38 -24.93 -9.65
N VAL A 22 33.74 -25.95 -10.24
CA VAL A 22 34.22 -27.34 -10.40
C VAL A 22 33.93 -28.28 -9.20
N SER A 23 32.66 -28.64 -9.04
CA SER A 23 32.29 -30.03 -8.70
C SER A 23 31.62 -30.66 -9.93
N ASP A 24 32.36 -31.53 -10.61
CA ASP A 24 31.86 -32.41 -11.67
C ASP A 24 31.23 -33.65 -11.03
N ASP A 25 30.09 -33.44 -10.38
CA ASP A 25 29.41 -34.50 -9.64
C ASP A 25 27.93 -34.51 -9.99
N GLY A 26 27.60 -34.88 -11.23
CA GLY A 26 26.30 -35.47 -11.64
C GLY A 26 24.99 -34.72 -11.34
N GLN A 27 25.03 -33.54 -10.73
CA GLN A 27 23.85 -32.77 -10.35
C GLN A 27 23.32 -32.07 -11.59
N ARG A 28 22.09 -32.41 -11.97
CA ARG A 28 21.33 -31.67 -12.99
C ARG A 28 21.44 -30.18 -12.68
N ARG A 29 22.10 -29.41 -13.56
CA ARG A 29 22.08 -27.94 -13.50
C ARG A 29 20.64 -27.50 -13.35
N SER A 30 20.37 -26.63 -12.36
CA SER A 30 19.05 -26.04 -12.17
C SER A 30 18.56 -25.50 -13.52
N PRO A 31 17.32 -25.78 -13.93
CA PRO A 31 16.77 -25.23 -15.17
C PRO A 31 16.53 -23.71 -15.08
N TYR A 32 16.72 -23.11 -13.90
CA TYR A 32 16.47 -21.71 -13.61
C TYR A 32 17.76 -20.89 -13.58
N PRO A 33 17.70 -19.58 -13.89
CA PRO A 33 18.83 -18.69 -13.70
C PRO A 33 19.28 -18.67 -12.23
N PRO A 34 20.59 -18.44 -11.96
CA PRO A 34 21.08 -18.32 -10.61
C PRO A 34 20.43 -17.13 -9.89
N ILE A 35 20.16 -17.28 -8.60
CA ILE A 35 19.63 -16.19 -7.78
C ILE A 35 20.76 -15.17 -7.57
N PRO A 36 20.55 -13.86 -7.81
CA PRO A 36 21.56 -12.85 -7.58
C PRO A 36 22.09 -12.88 -6.14
N ALA A 37 23.41 -12.73 -5.98
CA ALA A 37 24.08 -12.75 -4.68
C ALA A 37 23.50 -11.73 -3.68
N LEU A 38 22.91 -10.64 -4.19
CA LEU A 38 22.18 -9.63 -3.42
C LEU A 38 21.06 -10.22 -2.55
N TYR A 39 20.42 -11.30 -2.99
CA TYR A 39 19.30 -11.96 -2.30
C TYR A 39 19.69 -13.27 -1.60
N THR A 40 20.97 -13.63 -1.62
CA THR A 40 21.50 -14.88 -1.00
C THR A 40 22.67 -14.61 -0.05
N SER A 41 22.94 -13.35 0.25
CA SER A 41 24.08 -12.94 1.07
C SER A 41 23.67 -11.85 2.04
N ARG A 42 24.35 -11.79 3.19
CA ARG A 42 24.22 -10.66 4.11
C ARG A 42 24.82 -9.39 3.48
N PRO A 43 24.39 -8.19 3.94
CA PRO A 43 25.08 -6.96 3.62
C PRO A 43 26.58 -7.05 3.93
N ILE A 44 27.39 -6.45 3.05
CA ILE A 44 28.86 -6.48 3.14
C ILE A 44 29.35 -5.72 4.39
N ILE A 45 28.72 -4.59 4.70
CA ILE A 45 29.04 -3.79 5.88
C ILE A 45 28.23 -4.32 7.06
N GLN A 46 28.93 -4.76 8.09
CA GLN A 46 28.36 -5.21 9.35
C GLN A 46 29.12 -4.54 10.48
N ASP A 47 28.40 -3.76 11.29
CA ASP A 47 28.99 -3.11 12.45
C ASP A 47 29.36 -4.15 13.50
N SER A 48 30.47 -3.90 14.22
CA SER A 48 30.90 -4.77 15.33
C SER A 48 30.08 -4.57 16.61
N LEU A 49 29.33 -3.46 16.71
CA LEU A 49 28.47 -3.16 17.84
C LEU A 49 27.15 -3.93 17.73
N SER A 50 26.92 -4.88 18.64
CA SER A 50 25.62 -5.54 18.76
C SER A 50 24.66 -4.71 19.62
N THR A 51 23.46 -4.54 19.13
CA THR A 51 22.32 -3.90 19.80
C THR A 51 21.07 -4.76 19.57
N GLU A 52 19.98 -4.48 20.29
CA GLU A 52 18.70 -5.13 20.02
C GLU A 52 18.30 -4.99 18.54
N SER A 53 18.47 -3.81 17.94
CA SER A 53 18.14 -3.56 16.54
C SER A 53 18.94 -4.44 15.57
N SER A 54 20.24 -4.58 15.76
CA SER A 54 21.06 -5.44 14.91
C SER A 54 20.74 -6.92 15.10
N GLU A 55 20.45 -7.35 16.33
CA GLU A 55 20.10 -8.74 16.65
C GLU A 55 18.77 -9.15 16.00
N VAL A 56 17.75 -8.29 16.05
CA VAL A 56 16.47 -8.59 15.39
C VAL A 56 16.57 -8.51 13.88
N GLN A 57 17.38 -7.60 13.32
CA GLN A 57 17.65 -7.50 11.89
C GLN A 57 18.32 -8.77 11.37
N ASP A 58 19.37 -9.24 12.05
CA ASP A 58 20.05 -10.49 11.75
C ASP A 58 19.14 -11.70 11.86
N GLY A 59 18.22 -11.67 12.83
CA GLY A 59 17.19 -12.67 13.01
C GLY A 59 16.26 -12.77 11.79
N VAL A 60 15.79 -11.63 11.28
CA VAL A 60 14.94 -11.57 10.09
C VAL A 60 15.68 -12.04 8.85
N ILE A 61 16.93 -11.59 8.62
CA ILE A 61 17.73 -12.03 7.49
C ILE A 61 17.86 -13.56 7.50
N ARG A 62 18.25 -14.14 8.65
CA ARG A 62 18.38 -15.60 8.81
C ARG A 62 17.07 -16.34 8.51
N ASP A 63 15.94 -15.75 8.87
CA ASP A 63 14.63 -16.36 8.64
C ASP A 63 14.14 -16.22 7.19
N CYS A 64 14.64 -15.23 6.44
CA CYS A 64 14.28 -14.98 5.05
C CYS A 64 15.14 -15.77 4.05
N LEU A 65 16.45 -15.90 4.30
CA LEU A 65 17.39 -16.56 3.38
C LEU A 65 16.93 -17.95 2.89
N PRO A 66 16.40 -18.86 3.74
CA PRO A 66 15.91 -20.16 3.27
C PRO A 66 14.79 -20.06 2.24
N PHE A 67 13.95 -19.02 2.32
CA PHE A 67 12.87 -18.77 1.37
C PHE A 67 13.37 -18.12 0.07
N LEU A 68 14.40 -17.28 0.17
CA LEU A 68 14.98 -16.57 -0.98
C LEU A 68 15.88 -17.47 -1.83
N GLU A 69 16.70 -18.31 -1.20
CA GLU A 69 17.69 -19.20 -1.83
C GLU A 69 17.09 -20.52 -2.31
N GLY A 70 15.98 -20.93 -1.69
CA GLY A 70 15.38 -22.23 -1.92
C GLY A 70 13.88 -22.12 -2.11
N ASN A 71 13.18 -23.00 -1.42
CA ASN A 71 11.72 -23.11 -1.43
C ASN A 71 11.31 -24.09 -0.32
N PRO A 72 11.42 -23.71 0.96
CA PRO A 72 11.34 -24.64 2.08
C PRO A 72 9.94 -25.27 2.19
N ASN A 73 8.91 -24.59 1.68
CA ASN A 73 7.54 -25.09 1.63
C ASN A 73 7.26 -25.96 0.40
N LYS A 74 8.22 -26.12 -0.53
CA LYS A 74 8.09 -26.88 -1.78
C LYS A 74 6.89 -26.44 -2.62
N GLN A 75 6.60 -25.13 -2.64
CA GLN A 75 5.52 -24.58 -3.45
C GLN A 75 5.87 -24.65 -4.94
N PRO A 76 4.89 -24.67 -5.85
CA PRO A 76 5.15 -24.55 -7.29
C PRO A 76 6.04 -23.34 -7.61
N LEU A 77 7.06 -23.55 -8.44
CA LEU A 77 7.90 -22.48 -8.97
C LEU A 77 7.35 -22.01 -10.33
N ASN A 78 7.50 -20.72 -10.60
CA ASN A 78 7.23 -20.13 -11.90
C ASN A 78 8.41 -20.37 -12.86
N SER A 79 8.30 -19.89 -14.11
CA SER A 79 9.30 -20.09 -15.16
C SER A 79 10.68 -19.51 -14.83
N ARG A 80 10.77 -18.66 -13.79
CA ARG A 80 11.98 -17.98 -13.32
C ARG A 80 12.61 -18.64 -12.11
N GLY A 81 12.05 -19.74 -11.61
CA GLY A 81 12.55 -20.42 -10.41
C GLY A 81 12.18 -19.71 -9.10
N ILE A 82 11.20 -18.80 -9.15
CA ILE A 82 10.64 -18.10 -7.98
C ILE A 82 9.32 -18.77 -7.62
N GLN A 83 8.92 -18.76 -6.34
CA GLN A 83 7.64 -19.32 -5.94
C GLN A 83 6.50 -18.62 -6.69
N ALA A 84 5.64 -19.38 -7.37
CA ALA A 84 4.45 -18.84 -8.02
C ALA A 84 3.48 -18.31 -6.95
N LEU A 85 2.62 -17.37 -7.33
CA LEU A 85 1.53 -16.89 -6.48
C LEU A 85 0.55 -18.04 -6.23
N GLN A 86 0.33 -18.42 -4.98
CA GLN A 86 -0.57 -19.50 -4.57
C GLN A 86 -2.03 -19.02 -4.57
N ARG A 87 -2.51 -18.57 -5.73
CA ARG A 87 -3.79 -17.87 -5.94
C ARG A 87 -4.95 -18.58 -5.26
N ASP A 88 -5.17 -19.85 -5.55
CA ASP A 88 -6.32 -20.60 -5.03
C ASP A 88 -6.29 -20.68 -3.51
N ASN A 89 -5.12 -20.89 -2.90
CA ASN A 89 -4.97 -20.91 -1.44
C ASN A 89 -5.28 -19.53 -0.82
N HIS A 90 -4.86 -18.44 -1.46
CA HIS A 90 -5.16 -17.09 -0.97
C HIS A 90 -6.64 -16.72 -1.15
N VAL A 91 -7.26 -17.17 -2.23
CA VAL A 91 -8.70 -17.02 -2.48
C VAL A 91 -9.50 -17.70 -1.36
N GLU A 92 -9.22 -18.97 -1.07
CA GLU A 92 -9.94 -19.69 -0.01
C GLU A 92 -9.70 -19.06 1.37
N PHE A 93 -8.47 -18.65 1.68
CA PHE A 93 -8.18 -17.91 2.92
C PHE A 93 -9.01 -16.63 3.08
N LEU A 94 -9.17 -15.83 2.01
CA LEU A 94 -9.94 -14.58 2.06
C LEU A 94 -11.46 -14.82 2.07
N LYS A 95 -11.93 -15.92 1.48
CA LYS A 95 -13.33 -16.35 1.60
C LYS A 95 -13.62 -16.72 3.06
N ASP A 96 -12.76 -17.49 3.70
CA ASP A 96 -12.88 -17.86 5.12
C ASP A 96 -12.83 -16.63 6.04
N ALA A 97 -12.00 -15.63 5.71
CA ALA A 97 -11.92 -14.36 6.44
C ALA A 97 -13.21 -13.52 6.39
N LEU A 98 -14.16 -13.84 5.50
CA LEU A 98 -15.46 -13.17 5.42
C LEU A 98 -16.57 -13.91 6.19
N GLU A 99 -16.24 -15.01 6.86
CA GLU A 99 -17.16 -15.80 7.68
C GLU A 99 -16.99 -15.50 9.19
N ASP A 100 -17.55 -16.35 10.04
CA ASP A 100 -17.59 -16.12 11.49
C ASP A 100 -16.23 -16.35 12.16
N TYR A 101 -15.93 -15.50 13.15
CA TYR A 101 -14.73 -15.60 13.97
C TYR A 101 -15.05 -16.10 15.38
N PRO A 102 -14.16 -16.90 16.02
CA PRO A 102 -14.35 -17.32 17.39
C PRO A 102 -14.15 -16.15 18.38
N ALA A 103 -14.67 -16.30 19.60
CA ALA A 103 -14.69 -15.23 20.61
C ALA A 103 -13.32 -14.58 20.93
N GLY A 104 -12.21 -15.31 20.72
CA GLY A 104 -10.86 -14.77 20.89
C GLY A 104 -10.52 -13.60 19.95
N PHE A 105 -11.28 -13.39 18.88
CA PHE A 105 -11.12 -12.27 17.95
C PHE A 105 -11.84 -10.99 18.39
N VAL A 106 -12.33 -10.91 19.63
CA VAL A 106 -13.00 -9.70 20.15
C VAL A 106 -12.18 -8.41 19.98
N ALA A 107 -10.84 -8.51 19.96
CA ALA A 107 -9.95 -7.37 19.75
C ALA A 107 -10.11 -6.70 18.37
N VAL A 108 -10.67 -7.39 17.37
CA VAL A 108 -10.94 -6.83 16.04
C VAL A 108 -12.40 -6.44 15.83
N ASP A 109 -13.22 -6.40 16.88
CA ASP A 109 -14.64 -6.00 16.78
C ASP A 109 -14.80 -4.55 16.24
N ALA A 110 -13.91 -3.64 16.64
CA ALA A 110 -13.87 -2.28 16.09
C ALA A 110 -13.36 -2.21 14.64
N SER A 111 -12.81 -3.31 14.11
CA SER A 111 -12.18 -3.39 12.79
C SER A 111 -12.97 -4.25 11.80
N ARG A 112 -14.22 -4.60 12.06
CA ARG A 112 -15.02 -5.40 11.11
C ARG A 112 -15.14 -4.77 9.71
N PRO A 113 -15.36 -3.45 9.54
CA PRO A 113 -15.33 -2.82 8.21
C PRO A 113 -14.00 -3.03 7.49
N TRP A 114 -12.89 -3.06 8.22
CA TRP A 114 -11.57 -3.33 7.66
C TRP A 114 -11.43 -4.77 7.18
N ILE A 115 -11.96 -5.76 7.91
CA ILE A 115 -11.96 -7.17 7.48
C ILE A 115 -12.71 -7.31 6.14
N TYR A 116 -13.85 -6.62 5.98
CA TYR A 116 -14.58 -6.60 4.72
C TYR A 116 -13.73 -6.01 3.59
N TYR A 117 -13.15 -4.83 3.82
CA TYR A 117 -12.32 -4.16 2.82
C TYR A 117 -11.12 -5.01 2.41
N TRP A 118 -10.33 -5.50 3.37
CA TRP A 118 -9.14 -6.29 3.09
C TRP A 118 -9.45 -7.56 2.31
N SER A 119 -10.50 -8.27 2.72
CA SER A 119 -10.87 -9.54 2.09
C SER A 119 -11.46 -9.33 0.70
N LEU A 120 -12.37 -8.37 0.54
CA LEU A 120 -12.98 -8.06 -0.77
C LEU A 120 -11.96 -7.47 -1.75
N SER A 121 -11.06 -6.60 -1.28
CA SER A 121 -10.00 -6.04 -2.12
C SER A 121 -9.01 -7.12 -2.56
N GLY A 122 -8.59 -7.99 -1.65
CA GLY A 122 -7.76 -9.16 -1.96
C GLY A 122 -8.40 -10.09 -3.00
N LEU A 123 -9.67 -10.45 -2.82
CA LEU A 123 -10.41 -11.29 -3.76
C LEU A 123 -10.56 -10.62 -5.13
N ALA A 124 -10.81 -9.30 -5.18
CA ALA A 124 -10.88 -8.56 -6.44
C ALA A 124 -9.54 -8.53 -7.18
N MET A 125 -8.42 -8.30 -6.49
CA MET A 125 -7.07 -8.39 -7.06
C MET A 125 -6.76 -9.80 -7.58
N LEU A 126 -7.28 -10.83 -6.92
CA LEU A 126 -7.14 -12.22 -7.37
C LEU A 126 -8.11 -12.61 -8.49
N GLY A 127 -9.02 -11.71 -8.89
CA GLY A 127 -9.91 -11.90 -10.04
C GLY A 127 -11.24 -12.60 -9.74
N GLU A 128 -11.63 -12.72 -8.47
CA GLU A 128 -12.87 -13.40 -8.08
C GLU A 128 -14.11 -12.53 -8.34
N ASN A 129 -15.25 -13.18 -8.63
CA ASN A 129 -16.56 -12.51 -8.67
C ASN A 129 -17.10 -12.35 -7.23
N LEU A 130 -17.46 -11.12 -6.88
CA LEU A 130 -17.86 -10.74 -5.52
C LEU A 130 -19.37 -10.50 -5.35
N ASP A 131 -20.19 -10.66 -6.38
CA ASP A 131 -21.62 -10.31 -6.37
C ASP A 131 -22.39 -10.96 -5.22
N LYS A 132 -22.03 -12.20 -4.87
CA LYS A 132 -22.66 -12.96 -3.78
C LYS A 132 -22.52 -12.30 -2.40
N TYR A 133 -21.55 -11.40 -2.19
CA TYR A 133 -21.32 -10.74 -0.90
C TYR A 133 -22.14 -9.45 -0.73
N ARG A 134 -22.81 -8.97 -1.79
CA ARG A 134 -23.45 -7.65 -1.82
C ARG A 134 -24.46 -7.42 -0.70
N GLN A 135 -25.46 -8.30 -0.59
CA GLN A 135 -26.51 -8.12 0.41
C GLN A 135 -26.01 -8.30 1.85
N ARG A 136 -25.06 -9.22 2.06
CA ARG A 136 -24.45 -9.44 3.37
C ARG A 136 -23.67 -8.21 3.83
N LEU A 137 -22.88 -7.60 2.93
CA LEU A 137 -22.15 -6.36 3.22
C LEU A 137 -23.10 -5.21 3.55
N ILE A 138 -24.12 -4.98 2.72
CA ILE A 138 -25.11 -3.91 2.94
C ILE A 138 -25.77 -4.08 4.31
N SER A 139 -26.24 -5.29 4.64
CA SER A 139 -26.86 -5.57 5.95
C SER A 139 -25.91 -5.27 7.12
N ASN A 140 -24.64 -5.66 7.01
CA ASN A 140 -23.65 -5.45 8.05
C ASN A 140 -23.29 -3.96 8.23
N LEU A 141 -23.14 -3.21 7.14
CA LEU A 141 -22.80 -1.79 7.18
C LEU A 141 -23.98 -0.91 7.57
N LEU A 142 -25.23 -1.28 7.21
CA LEU A 142 -26.42 -0.61 7.73
C LEU A 142 -26.49 -0.68 9.25
N ALA A 143 -26.13 -1.81 9.85
CA ALA A 143 -26.10 -1.95 11.32
C ALA A 143 -24.99 -1.12 11.99
N ALA A 144 -23.92 -0.78 11.25
CA ALA A 144 -22.79 0.01 11.72
C ALA A 144 -22.88 1.51 11.34
N GLN A 145 -23.83 1.90 10.47
CA GLN A 145 -24.04 3.29 10.07
C GLN A 145 -24.83 4.02 11.15
N ASN A 146 -24.28 5.11 11.66
CA ASN A 146 -24.95 5.91 12.67
C ASN A 146 -25.86 6.96 12.03
N SER A 147 -27.00 7.26 12.68
CA SER A 147 -27.94 8.30 12.22
C SER A 147 -27.35 9.71 12.22
N THR A 148 -26.27 9.93 12.98
CA THR A 148 -25.47 11.17 12.98
C THR A 148 -24.37 11.19 11.93
N GLY A 149 -24.33 10.17 11.05
CA GLY A 149 -23.38 10.06 9.95
C GLY A 149 -22.15 9.22 10.26
N GLY A 150 -21.57 8.65 9.21
CA GLY A 150 -20.40 7.77 9.31
C GLY A 150 -20.73 6.33 9.71
N PHE A 151 -19.71 5.48 9.61
CA PHE A 151 -19.74 4.09 10.05
C PHE A 151 -18.83 3.89 11.25
N GLY A 152 -19.32 3.15 12.26
CA GLY A 152 -18.49 2.60 13.33
C GLY A 152 -17.89 1.23 12.97
N GLY A 153 -17.24 0.57 13.93
CA GLY A 153 -16.75 -0.80 13.76
C GLY A 153 -17.85 -1.87 13.79
N GLY A 154 -19.01 -1.55 14.35
CA GLY A 154 -20.15 -2.45 14.49
C GLY A 154 -21.35 -1.73 15.10
N HIS A 155 -22.44 -2.48 15.32
CA HIS A 155 -23.65 -1.92 15.93
C HIS A 155 -23.37 -1.32 17.31
N GLY A 156 -23.83 -0.08 17.51
CA GLY A 156 -23.67 0.66 18.77
C GLY A 156 -22.29 1.29 18.97
N GLN A 157 -21.34 1.10 18.04
CA GLN A 157 -20.05 1.79 18.08
C GLN A 157 -20.12 3.15 17.39
N TYR A 158 -19.41 4.13 17.95
CA TYR A 158 -19.33 5.47 17.38
C TYR A 158 -18.72 5.45 15.98
N SER A 159 -19.15 6.40 15.14
CA SER A 159 -18.57 6.59 13.82
C SER A 159 -17.08 6.93 13.93
N HIS A 160 -16.30 6.29 13.07
CA HIS A 160 -14.87 6.48 13.00
C HIS A 160 -14.49 6.66 11.53
N VAL A 161 -13.64 7.63 11.22
CA VAL A 161 -13.25 8.00 9.85
C VAL A 161 -12.60 6.80 9.14
N ALA A 162 -11.71 6.08 9.82
CA ALA A 162 -11.09 4.85 9.29
C ALA A 162 -12.11 3.72 9.00
N GLY A 163 -13.07 3.48 9.91
CA GLY A 163 -14.15 2.50 9.70
C GLY A 163 -15.07 2.91 8.55
N SER A 164 -15.31 4.22 8.42
CA SER A 164 -16.10 4.80 7.33
C SER A 164 -15.41 4.66 5.98
N TYR A 165 -14.10 4.89 5.93
CA TYR A 165 -13.28 4.67 4.75
C TYR A 165 -13.37 3.21 4.30
N ALA A 166 -13.11 2.26 5.20
CA ALA A 166 -13.16 0.84 4.87
C ALA A 166 -14.57 0.39 4.43
N GLY A 167 -15.63 0.90 5.05
CA GLY A 167 -17.01 0.66 4.64
C GLY A 167 -17.32 1.19 3.24
N VAL A 168 -16.98 2.45 2.95
CA VAL A 168 -17.19 3.08 1.64
C VAL A 168 -16.39 2.36 0.55
N LEU A 169 -15.12 2.01 0.81
CA LEU A 169 -14.32 1.26 -0.16
C LEU A 169 -14.87 -0.14 -0.42
N SER A 170 -15.35 -0.84 0.62
CA SER A 170 -16.00 -2.15 0.46
C SER A 170 -17.24 -2.06 -0.43
N LEU A 171 -18.07 -1.03 -0.24
CA LEU A 171 -19.25 -0.76 -1.09
C LEU A 171 -18.84 -0.37 -2.51
N ALA A 172 -17.76 0.39 -2.68
CA ALA A 172 -17.22 0.75 -3.99
C ALA A 172 -16.69 -0.48 -4.76
N ILE A 173 -16.00 -1.39 -4.08
CA ILE A 173 -15.47 -2.64 -4.65
C ILE A 173 -16.61 -3.51 -5.20
N LEU A 174 -17.68 -3.71 -4.43
CA LEU A 174 -18.84 -4.50 -4.88
C LEU A 174 -19.66 -3.76 -5.94
N GLY A 175 -19.83 -2.46 -5.75
CA GLY A 175 -20.57 -1.58 -6.63
C GLY A 175 -22.07 -1.88 -6.73
N GLY A 176 -22.73 -1.11 -7.59
CA GLY A 176 -24.17 -1.21 -7.84
C GLY A 176 -25.01 -0.25 -7.00
N LYS A 177 -26.17 0.10 -7.55
CA LYS A 177 -27.08 1.11 -7.00
C LYS A 177 -27.43 0.87 -5.52
N GLU A 178 -27.68 -0.39 -5.15
CA GLU A 178 -28.04 -0.76 -3.78
C GLU A 178 -26.91 -0.49 -2.77
N CYS A 179 -25.65 -0.75 -3.15
CA CYS A 179 -24.49 -0.42 -2.32
C CYS A 179 -24.34 1.08 -2.14
N TYR A 180 -24.59 1.87 -3.19
CA TYR A 180 -24.39 3.31 -3.14
C TYR A 180 -25.54 4.04 -2.44
N ASP A 181 -26.79 3.61 -2.65
CA ASP A 181 -27.97 4.25 -2.06
C ASP A 181 -28.12 4.04 -0.56
N MET A 182 -27.49 3.01 0.01
CA MET A 182 -27.54 2.77 1.45
C MET A 182 -26.77 3.84 2.24
N ILE A 183 -25.84 4.56 1.60
CA ILE A 183 -24.97 5.55 2.26
C ILE A 183 -25.75 6.85 2.48
N ASP A 184 -25.90 7.27 3.74
CA ASP A 184 -26.42 8.60 4.06
C ASP A 184 -25.33 9.65 3.82
N ARG A 185 -25.30 10.21 2.61
CA ARG A 185 -24.28 11.20 2.19
C ARG A 185 -24.34 12.47 3.02
N LYS A 186 -25.54 12.94 3.39
CA LYS A 186 -25.68 14.20 4.13
C LYS A 186 -25.16 14.04 5.55
N ALA A 187 -25.57 12.96 6.22
CA ALA A 187 -25.07 12.67 7.55
C ALA A 187 -23.55 12.40 7.52
N MET A 188 -23.04 11.67 6.51
CA MET A 188 -21.60 11.48 6.31
C MET A 188 -20.84 12.81 6.18
N TRP A 189 -21.37 13.75 5.38
CA TRP A 189 -20.79 15.09 5.23
C TRP A 189 -20.79 15.88 6.55
N GLU A 190 -21.88 15.83 7.33
CA GLU A 190 -21.95 16.43 8.66
C GLU A 190 -20.93 15.81 9.62
N PHE A 191 -20.82 14.49 9.66
CA PHE A 191 -19.85 13.76 10.47
C PHE A 191 -18.41 14.16 10.13
N LEU A 192 -18.01 14.07 8.86
CA LEU A 192 -16.66 14.43 8.43
C LEU A 192 -16.36 15.90 8.71
N GLY A 193 -17.35 16.79 8.52
CA GLY A 193 -17.21 18.21 8.83
C GLY A 193 -16.92 18.47 10.30
N ASN A 194 -17.44 17.65 11.22
CA ASN A 194 -17.13 17.72 12.64
C ASN A 194 -15.72 17.22 12.99
N MET A 195 -15.13 16.39 12.12
CA MET A 195 -13.77 15.86 12.31
C MET A 195 -12.69 16.84 11.84
N LYS A 196 -13.03 17.76 10.94
CA LYS A 196 -12.11 18.80 10.47
C LYS A 196 -11.64 19.69 11.63
N GLN A 197 -10.33 19.90 11.73
CA GLN A 197 -9.69 20.76 12.72
C GLN A 197 -9.26 22.10 12.12
N ARG A 198 -9.07 23.10 12.99
CA ARG A 198 -8.75 24.49 12.60
C ARG A 198 -7.33 24.66 12.07
N ASP A 199 -6.41 23.81 12.48
CA ASP A 199 -5.01 23.83 12.04
C ASP A 199 -4.82 23.13 10.68
N GLY A 200 -5.88 22.51 10.16
CA GLY A 200 -5.96 21.88 8.84
C GLY A 200 -6.16 20.36 8.88
N GLY A 201 -5.88 19.67 9.99
CA GLY A 201 -5.98 18.22 10.05
C GLY A 201 -7.40 17.72 10.33
N PHE A 202 -7.50 16.43 10.66
CA PHE A 202 -8.74 15.74 10.94
C PHE A 202 -8.56 14.80 12.12
N THR A 203 -9.48 14.85 13.07
CA THR A 203 -9.60 13.78 14.07
C THR A 203 -10.24 12.55 13.45
N VAL A 204 -9.93 11.36 13.98
CA VAL A 204 -10.49 10.11 13.45
C VAL A 204 -11.89 9.78 13.99
N ALA A 205 -12.26 10.40 15.12
CA ALA A 205 -13.58 10.31 15.75
C ALA A 205 -13.73 11.51 16.72
N PRO A 206 -14.96 11.82 17.21
CA PRO A 206 -15.15 12.89 18.18
C PRO A 206 -14.29 12.70 19.43
N GLY A 207 -13.38 13.64 19.70
CA GLY A 207 -12.46 13.60 20.84
C GLY A 207 -11.30 12.59 20.74
N ALA A 208 -11.11 11.97 19.58
CA ALA A 208 -10.02 11.05 19.31
C ALA A 208 -8.78 11.77 18.75
N GLU A 209 -7.75 11.00 18.41
CA GLU A 209 -6.50 11.51 17.86
C GLU A 209 -6.68 12.22 16.51
N GLU A 210 -5.81 13.20 16.27
CA GLU A 210 -5.64 13.89 15.01
C GLU A 210 -4.34 13.45 14.35
N ASP A 211 -4.47 12.77 13.22
CA ASP A 211 -3.33 12.36 12.41
C ASP A 211 -3.71 12.21 10.93
N ILE A 212 -2.69 11.95 10.11
CA ILE A 212 -2.82 11.96 8.66
C ILE A 212 -3.71 10.84 8.11
N ARG A 213 -3.97 9.78 8.90
CA ARG A 213 -4.95 8.74 8.53
C ARG A 213 -6.34 9.35 8.48
N GLY A 214 -6.67 10.21 9.47
CA GLY A 214 -7.92 10.97 9.50
C GLY A 214 -8.09 11.80 8.22
N ALA A 215 -7.04 12.53 7.84
CA ALA A 215 -7.04 13.36 6.62
C ALA A 215 -7.25 12.54 5.34
N TYR A 216 -6.42 11.52 5.09
CA TYR A 216 -6.50 10.70 3.89
C TYR A 216 -7.85 9.95 3.79
N CYS A 217 -8.29 9.35 4.89
CA CYS A 217 -9.55 8.61 4.92
C CYS A 217 -10.75 9.54 4.69
N ALA A 218 -10.81 10.70 5.37
CA ALA A 218 -11.87 11.67 5.20
C ALA A 218 -11.93 12.18 3.75
N MET A 219 -10.80 12.63 3.20
CA MET A 219 -10.75 13.17 1.84
C MET A 219 -11.06 12.13 0.77
N THR A 220 -10.72 10.86 0.99
CA THR A 220 -11.14 9.75 0.12
C THR A 220 -12.66 9.63 0.08
N ILE A 221 -13.33 9.70 1.24
CA ILE A 221 -14.78 9.62 1.33
C ILE A 221 -15.44 10.84 0.68
N VAL A 222 -14.94 12.06 0.95
CA VAL A 222 -15.43 13.30 0.31
C VAL A 222 -15.34 13.19 -1.21
N SER A 223 -14.21 12.69 -1.74
CA SER A 223 -13.99 12.50 -3.17
C SER A 223 -14.94 11.43 -3.76
N LEU A 224 -14.94 10.20 -3.24
CA LEU A 224 -15.73 9.10 -3.82
C LEU A 224 -17.24 9.33 -3.76
N LEU A 225 -17.74 9.98 -2.69
CA LEU A 225 -19.17 10.23 -2.49
C LEU A 225 -19.65 11.56 -3.10
N ASN A 226 -18.75 12.30 -3.76
CA ASN A 226 -18.98 13.64 -4.28
C ASN A 226 -19.69 14.53 -3.24
N LEU A 227 -19.11 14.64 -2.04
CA LEU A 227 -19.66 15.48 -0.98
C LEU A 227 -19.32 16.95 -1.22
N PRO A 228 -20.16 17.90 -0.77
CA PRO A 228 -19.83 19.32 -0.83
C PRO A 228 -18.49 19.62 -0.14
N LEU A 229 -17.67 20.45 -0.78
CA LEU A 229 -16.38 20.88 -0.21
C LEU A 229 -16.54 21.85 0.96
N GLU A 230 -17.57 22.68 0.94
CA GLU A 230 -17.89 23.60 2.02
C GLU A 230 -18.14 22.82 3.31
N LEU A 231 -17.64 23.34 4.43
CA LEU A 231 -17.89 22.73 5.73
C LEU A 231 -19.35 22.92 6.17
N PRO A 232 -19.93 21.94 6.86
CA PRO A 232 -21.21 22.11 7.52
C PRO A 232 -21.25 23.33 8.42
N LYS A 233 -22.42 23.97 8.52
CA LYS A 233 -22.61 25.15 9.38
C LYS A 233 -22.22 24.91 10.84
N GLY A 234 -22.39 23.67 11.31
CA GLY A 234 -22.05 23.24 12.67
C GLY A 234 -20.59 22.79 12.87
N SER A 235 -19.76 22.81 11.82
CA SER A 235 -18.37 22.37 11.94
C SER A 235 -17.58 23.27 12.90
N PRO A 236 -16.81 22.71 13.85
CA PRO A 236 -15.99 23.49 14.78
C PRO A 236 -14.82 24.23 14.10
N ALA A 237 -14.46 23.81 12.88
CA ALA A 237 -13.43 24.43 12.05
C ALA A 237 -13.95 25.60 11.21
N ARG A 238 -15.27 25.83 11.15
CA ARG A 238 -15.87 26.95 10.41
C ARG A 238 -15.85 28.21 11.27
N VAL A 239 -15.01 29.18 10.91
CA VAL A 239 -14.80 30.42 11.68
C VAL A 239 -15.40 31.62 10.96
N ASN A 240 -15.00 31.85 9.71
CA ASN A 240 -15.45 32.96 8.87
C ASN A 240 -16.54 32.57 7.88
N GLY A 241 -16.72 31.27 7.65
CA GLY A 241 -17.82 30.70 6.90
C GLY A 241 -17.51 30.31 5.46
N ASP A 242 -16.30 30.58 4.99
CA ASP A 242 -15.73 30.19 3.70
C ASP A 242 -14.82 28.96 3.79
N GLU A 243 -14.67 28.37 4.98
CA GLU A 243 -13.83 27.19 5.16
C GLU A 243 -14.40 25.95 4.48
N THR A 244 -13.49 25.18 3.90
CA THR A 244 -13.77 23.92 3.20
C THR A 244 -13.01 22.78 3.89
N PHE A 245 -13.28 21.54 3.48
CA PHE A 245 -12.46 20.39 3.87
C PHE A 245 -10.97 20.55 3.51
N PHE A 246 -10.65 21.38 2.50
CA PHE A 246 -9.29 21.66 2.05
C PHE A 246 -8.58 22.73 2.89
N THR A 247 -9.30 23.65 3.53
CA THR A 247 -8.69 24.81 4.21
C THR A 247 -7.63 24.37 5.23
N GLY A 248 -6.38 24.85 5.05
CA GLY A 248 -5.22 24.55 5.90
C GLY A 248 -4.66 23.12 5.80
N LEU A 249 -5.33 22.23 5.06
CA LEU A 249 -4.96 20.82 4.98
C LEU A 249 -3.56 20.57 4.39
N PRO A 250 -3.20 21.12 3.21
CA PRO A 250 -1.89 20.83 2.65
C PRO A 250 -0.75 21.45 3.47
N GLU A 251 -0.98 22.59 4.13
CA GLU A 251 -0.02 23.17 5.08
C GLU A 251 0.13 22.30 6.33
N TRP A 252 -0.95 21.67 6.81
CA TRP A 252 -0.90 20.71 7.92
C TRP A 252 -0.11 19.46 7.55
N ILE A 253 -0.35 18.91 6.36
CA ILE A 253 0.43 17.77 5.81
C ILE A 253 1.91 18.13 5.69
N SER A 254 2.23 19.32 5.19
CA SER A 254 3.61 19.81 5.07
C SER A 254 4.35 19.79 6.41
N ARG A 255 3.69 20.20 7.51
CA ARG A 255 4.27 20.15 8.86
C ARG A 255 4.52 18.74 9.40
N CYS A 256 3.97 17.70 8.76
CA CYS A 256 4.19 16.31 9.14
C CYS A 256 5.48 15.74 8.54
N GLN A 257 6.14 16.43 7.59
CA GLN A 257 7.43 15.98 7.06
C GLN A 257 8.53 16.16 8.13
N SER A 258 9.29 15.10 8.38
CA SER A 258 10.36 15.09 9.40
C SER A 258 11.71 15.49 8.80
N PHE A 259 12.70 15.69 9.67
CA PHE A 259 14.08 15.96 9.27
C PHE A 259 14.72 14.82 8.45
N GLU A 260 14.19 13.60 8.55
CA GLU A 260 14.66 12.45 7.77
C GLU A 260 14.23 12.53 6.30
N GLY A 261 13.25 13.39 5.99
CA GLY A 261 12.60 13.52 4.69
C GLY A 261 11.28 12.76 4.57
N GLY A 262 11.10 11.70 5.36
CA GLY A 262 9.83 10.98 5.47
C GLY A 262 8.76 11.76 6.24
N ILE A 263 7.58 11.15 6.40
CA ILE A 263 6.39 11.84 6.93
C ILE A 263 5.87 11.10 8.16
N GLY A 264 5.62 11.82 9.24
CA GLY A 264 5.06 11.29 10.49
C GLY A 264 3.53 11.34 10.53
N ALA A 265 2.95 10.76 11.59
CA ALA A 265 1.50 10.72 11.79
C ALA A 265 0.90 12.13 11.91
N SER A 266 1.58 12.96 12.69
CA SER A 266 1.27 14.35 12.98
C SER A 266 2.60 15.14 13.11
N PRO A 267 2.57 16.48 13.15
CA PRO A 267 3.79 17.29 13.20
C PRO A 267 4.74 16.89 14.34
N GLY A 268 6.00 16.65 13.99
CA GLY A 268 7.07 16.26 14.93
C GLY A 268 7.13 14.77 15.27
N ASN A 269 6.27 13.92 14.72
CA ASN A 269 6.41 12.47 14.85
C ASN A 269 7.50 11.89 13.93
N GLU A 270 7.99 10.71 14.31
CA GLU A 270 8.93 9.91 13.51
C GLU A 270 8.37 9.60 12.12
N ALA A 271 9.23 9.61 11.10
CA ALA A 271 8.84 9.29 9.74
C ALA A 271 8.38 7.83 9.63
N HIS A 272 7.29 7.59 8.90
CA HIS A 272 6.72 6.25 8.74
C HIS A 272 6.04 6.05 7.39
N GLY A 273 6.24 4.88 6.78
CA GLY A 273 5.81 4.60 5.40
C GLY A 273 4.30 4.72 5.22
N ALA A 274 3.53 4.16 6.17
CA ALA A 274 2.07 4.27 6.16
C ALA A 274 1.56 5.73 6.16
N TYR A 275 2.22 6.62 6.91
CA TYR A 275 1.85 8.03 6.97
C TYR A 275 2.34 8.79 5.74
N ALA A 276 3.50 8.42 5.18
CA ALA A 276 3.96 8.93 3.90
C ALA A 276 2.98 8.61 2.76
N PHE A 277 2.45 7.38 2.69
CA PHE A 277 1.41 7.04 1.72
C PHE A 277 0.16 7.90 1.93
N CYS A 278 -0.34 8.00 3.17
CA CYS A 278 -1.53 8.80 3.47
C CYS A 278 -1.33 10.27 3.04
N ALA A 279 -0.16 10.85 3.29
CA ALA A 279 0.18 12.21 2.90
C ALA A 279 0.17 12.40 1.38
N LEU A 280 0.90 11.56 0.65
CA LEU A 280 1.02 11.63 -0.81
C LEU A 280 -0.33 11.39 -1.49
N ALA A 281 -1.08 10.39 -1.02
CA ALA A 281 -2.41 10.09 -1.53
C ALA A 281 -3.39 11.23 -1.23
N CYS A 282 -3.34 11.82 -0.03
CA CYS A 282 -4.17 12.98 0.31
C CYS A 282 -3.85 14.21 -0.54
N LEU A 283 -2.57 14.52 -0.76
CA LEU A 283 -2.15 15.60 -1.67
C LEU A 283 -2.59 15.33 -3.12
N SER A 284 -2.60 14.06 -3.54
CA SER A 284 -3.04 13.62 -4.87
C SER A 284 -4.57 13.58 -5.04
N LEU A 285 -5.34 13.61 -3.95
CA LEU A 285 -6.80 13.78 -3.97
C LEU A 285 -7.21 15.23 -4.21
N ILE A 286 -6.44 16.15 -3.62
CA ILE A 286 -6.79 17.57 -3.61
C ILE A 286 -6.24 18.36 -4.80
N GLY A 287 -5.29 17.80 -5.54
CA GLY A 287 -4.75 18.38 -6.77
C GLY A 287 -3.79 17.42 -7.47
N ALA A 288 -3.26 17.85 -8.62
CA ALA A 288 -2.36 17.02 -9.39
C ALA A 288 -1.06 16.73 -8.60
N PRO A 289 -0.55 15.49 -8.59
CA PRO A 289 0.62 15.10 -7.81
C PRO A 289 1.87 15.91 -8.17
N TYR A 290 2.08 16.21 -9.46
CA TYR A 290 3.19 17.05 -9.96
C TYR A 290 3.12 18.53 -9.60
N GLU A 291 2.01 18.98 -9.01
CA GLU A 291 1.88 20.33 -8.47
C GLU A 291 1.85 20.31 -6.94
N MET A 292 1.01 19.46 -6.35
CA MET A 292 0.74 19.47 -4.92
C MET A 292 1.89 18.90 -4.09
N ILE A 293 2.48 17.78 -4.51
CA ILE A 293 3.57 17.15 -3.75
C ILE A 293 4.80 18.08 -3.67
N PRO A 294 5.36 18.60 -4.80
CA PRO A 294 6.54 19.48 -4.73
C PRO A 294 6.27 20.85 -4.13
N LYS A 295 5.00 21.31 -4.10
CA LYS A 295 4.63 22.56 -3.44
C LYS A 295 4.67 22.49 -1.92
N TYR A 296 4.34 21.33 -1.34
CA TYR A 296 4.14 21.18 0.10
C TYR A 296 5.17 20.27 0.79
N LEU A 297 5.96 19.51 0.04
CA LEU A 297 6.95 18.58 0.57
C LEU A 297 8.31 18.79 -0.10
N ASP A 298 9.39 18.62 0.66
CA ASP A 298 10.73 18.46 0.10
C ASP A 298 10.85 17.07 -0.53
N ILE A 299 10.69 17.03 -1.85
CA ILE A 299 10.72 15.79 -2.63
C ILE A 299 12.10 15.13 -2.65
N HIS A 300 13.19 15.87 -2.47
CA HIS A 300 14.52 15.29 -2.54
C HIS A 300 14.81 14.44 -1.31
N SER A 301 14.59 15.00 -0.11
CA SER A 301 14.74 14.24 1.14
C SER A 301 13.71 13.11 1.24
N LEU A 302 12.46 13.32 0.79
CA LEU A 302 11.45 12.27 0.75
C LEU A 302 11.84 11.09 -0.16
N THR A 303 12.40 11.38 -1.34
CA THR A 303 12.86 10.34 -2.28
C THR A 303 13.98 9.50 -1.66
N ALA A 304 14.97 10.17 -1.05
CA ALA A 304 16.08 9.49 -0.38
C ALA A 304 15.57 8.60 0.77
N TRP A 305 14.66 9.11 1.60
CA TRP A 305 14.09 8.37 2.71
C TRP A 305 13.29 7.14 2.24
N LEU A 306 12.34 7.31 1.30
CA LEU A 306 11.56 6.19 0.76
C LEU A 306 12.44 5.13 0.11
N SER A 307 13.50 5.53 -0.62
CA SER A 307 14.47 4.61 -1.22
C SER A 307 15.19 3.78 -0.15
N SER A 308 15.60 4.43 0.95
CA SER A 308 16.31 3.77 2.05
C SER A 308 15.47 2.75 2.83
N GLN A 309 14.14 2.75 2.65
CA GLN A 309 13.26 1.79 3.29
C GLN A 309 13.34 0.40 2.66
N GLN A 310 13.92 0.23 1.47
CA GLN A 310 14.05 -1.09 0.84
C GLN A 310 15.34 -1.80 1.28
N HIS A 311 15.22 -3.01 1.81
CA HIS A 311 16.38 -3.74 2.34
C HIS A 311 16.82 -4.87 1.40
N ALA A 312 18.08 -5.27 1.52
CA ALA A 312 18.63 -6.49 0.96
C ALA A 312 19.36 -7.27 2.07
N PRO A 313 19.28 -8.61 2.10
CA PRO A 313 18.76 -9.49 1.05
C PRO A 313 17.24 -9.66 1.00
N GLU A 314 16.47 -9.12 1.94
CA GLU A 314 15.05 -9.42 2.05
C GLU A 314 14.23 -8.99 0.82
N GLY A 315 14.56 -7.84 0.21
CA GLY A 315 13.87 -7.26 -0.95
C GLY A 315 12.61 -6.45 -0.61
N GLY A 316 12.07 -6.61 0.60
CA GLY A 316 10.91 -5.89 1.11
C GLY A 316 11.23 -4.51 1.65
N PHE A 317 10.19 -3.82 2.10
CA PHE A 317 10.29 -2.50 2.72
C PHE A 317 10.13 -2.56 4.25
N ALA A 318 10.90 -1.75 4.96
CA ALA A 318 10.66 -1.39 6.35
C ALA A 318 9.76 -0.16 6.45
N GLY A 319 9.02 -0.02 7.55
CA GLY A 319 8.13 1.12 7.77
C GLY A 319 8.85 2.40 8.17
N ARG A 320 10.02 2.29 8.80
CA ARG A 320 10.82 3.42 9.30
C ARG A 320 12.27 2.99 9.54
N THR A 321 13.16 3.96 9.70
CA THR A 321 14.61 3.79 9.84
C THR A 321 14.95 2.80 10.97
N ASN A 322 15.90 1.88 10.71
CA ASN A 322 16.36 0.85 11.66
C ASN A 322 15.26 -0.10 12.21
N LYS A 323 14.13 -0.24 11.52
CA LYS A 323 13.14 -1.29 11.78
C LYS A 323 13.17 -2.35 10.69
N LEU A 324 12.43 -3.42 10.95
CA LEU A 324 12.42 -4.62 10.13
C LEU A 324 11.53 -4.43 8.91
N VAL A 325 11.83 -5.17 7.84
CA VAL A 325 10.92 -5.35 6.71
C VAL A 325 9.59 -5.99 7.16
N ASP A 326 8.51 -5.62 6.49
CA ASP A 326 7.16 -6.15 6.71
C ASP A 326 6.36 -6.11 5.40
N GLY A 327 5.65 -7.20 5.12
CA GLY A 327 4.83 -7.40 3.93
C GLY A 327 3.78 -6.31 3.69
N CYS A 328 3.25 -5.65 4.72
CA CYS A 328 2.27 -4.57 4.50
C CYS A 328 2.91 -3.29 3.92
N TYR A 329 4.20 -3.05 4.16
CA TYR A 329 4.91 -1.93 3.54
C TYR A 329 5.14 -2.13 2.05
N SER A 330 4.90 -3.33 1.52
CA SER A 330 4.75 -3.54 0.08
C SER A 330 3.73 -2.56 -0.53
N HIS A 331 2.63 -2.29 0.17
CA HIS A 331 1.69 -1.22 -0.22
C HIS A 331 2.10 0.13 0.34
N TRP A 332 2.31 0.25 1.66
CA TRP A 332 2.47 1.56 2.28
C TRP A 332 3.74 2.31 1.87
N VAL A 333 4.79 1.62 1.45
CA VAL A 333 5.99 2.24 0.86
C VAL A 333 5.96 2.05 -0.66
N GLY A 334 5.67 0.84 -1.15
CA GLY A 334 5.64 0.56 -2.59
C GLY A 334 4.61 1.41 -3.37
N GLY A 335 3.46 1.69 -2.76
CA GLY A 335 2.39 2.52 -3.33
C GLY A 335 2.69 4.02 -3.34
N CYS A 336 3.72 4.49 -2.63
CA CYS A 336 4.16 5.89 -2.71
C CYS A 336 4.81 6.20 -4.05
N TRP A 337 5.49 5.22 -4.66
CA TRP A 337 6.37 5.45 -5.80
C TRP A 337 5.64 6.00 -7.00
N SER A 338 4.45 5.50 -7.36
CA SER A 338 3.73 6.04 -8.52
C SER A 338 3.43 7.54 -8.36
N MET A 339 2.96 7.96 -7.19
CA MET A 339 2.66 9.37 -6.90
C MET A 339 3.91 10.24 -6.88
N LEU A 340 5.00 9.74 -6.28
CA LEU A 340 6.27 10.47 -6.21
C LEU A 340 6.98 10.55 -7.57
N GLU A 341 6.97 9.47 -8.35
CA GLU A 341 7.48 9.44 -9.73
C GLU A 341 6.75 10.46 -10.60
N CYS A 342 5.42 10.51 -10.51
CA CYS A 342 4.65 11.56 -11.18
C CYS A 342 5.00 12.96 -10.65
N ALA A 343 5.23 13.12 -9.34
CA ALA A 343 5.65 14.39 -8.76
C ALA A 343 6.99 14.89 -9.31
N ILE A 344 7.92 13.99 -9.61
CA ILE A 344 9.28 14.30 -10.10
C ILE A 344 9.29 14.52 -11.61
N TRP A 345 8.59 13.66 -12.37
CA TRP A 345 8.72 13.63 -13.83
C TRP A 345 7.58 14.32 -14.57
N GLY A 346 6.43 14.53 -13.92
CA GLY A 346 5.23 15.15 -14.50
C GLY A 346 4.22 14.14 -15.08
N PRO A 347 3.11 14.64 -15.67
CA PRO A 347 2.12 13.78 -16.33
C PRO A 347 2.68 13.10 -17.57
N ASP A 348 2.11 11.96 -17.96
CA ASP A 348 2.51 11.17 -19.14
C ASP A 348 4.00 10.82 -19.26
N THR A 349 4.77 10.92 -18.17
CA THR A 349 6.21 10.67 -18.21
C THR A 349 6.55 9.29 -17.65
N HIS A 350 7.36 8.57 -18.42
CA HIS A 350 8.07 7.37 -18.00
C HIS A 350 9.36 7.77 -17.27
N PRO A 351 9.93 6.92 -16.37
CA PRO A 351 11.32 7.07 -15.93
C PRO A 351 12.23 7.29 -17.15
N ARG A 352 12.70 8.54 -17.33
CA ARG A 352 13.55 8.88 -18.48
C ARG A 352 14.85 8.07 -18.32
N ASN A 353 15.11 7.18 -19.29
CA ASN A 353 16.33 6.36 -19.39
C ASN A 353 16.42 5.11 -18.48
N GLY A 354 15.30 4.46 -18.14
CA GLY A 354 15.32 3.14 -17.48
C GLY A 354 15.86 3.13 -16.04
N LYS A 355 15.85 4.29 -15.36
CA LYS A 355 16.27 4.40 -13.96
C LYS A 355 15.05 4.26 -13.05
N GLU A 356 14.86 3.08 -12.47
CA GLU A 356 13.89 2.87 -11.39
C GLU A 356 14.40 3.51 -10.09
N LEU A 357 13.51 4.12 -9.30
CA LEU A 357 13.86 4.70 -7.99
C LEU A 357 13.86 3.65 -6.85
N TRP A 358 13.40 2.45 -7.15
CA TRP A 358 13.22 1.33 -6.22
C TRP A 358 13.26 0.00 -6.98
N SER A 359 13.54 -1.11 -6.28
CA SER A 359 13.65 -2.43 -6.89
C SER A 359 12.28 -3.13 -6.90
N LYS A 360 11.57 -3.08 -8.03
CA LYS A 360 10.32 -3.82 -8.23
C LYS A 360 10.52 -5.34 -8.14
N ASN A 361 11.63 -5.85 -8.70
CA ASN A 361 12.01 -7.27 -8.62
C ASN A 361 12.34 -7.70 -7.18
N GLY A 362 13.04 -6.87 -6.40
CA GLY A 362 13.28 -7.13 -4.99
C GLY A 362 11.98 -7.27 -4.21
N LEU A 363 11.02 -6.37 -4.44
CA LEU A 363 9.72 -6.43 -3.77
C LEU A 363 8.92 -7.67 -4.18
N ALA A 364 8.86 -7.99 -5.48
CA ALA A 364 8.14 -9.17 -5.94
C ALA A 364 8.74 -10.47 -5.38
N ARG A 365 10.07 -10.58 -5.34
CA ARG A 365 10.77 -11.72 -4.71
C ARG A 365 10.45 -11.81 -3.22
N TRP A 366 10.45 -10.69 -2.49
CA TRP A 366 10.04 -10.63 -1.09
C TRP A 366 8.63 -11.21 -0.88
N ILE A 367 7.65 -10.70 -1.64
CA ILE A 367 6.25 -11.10 -1.50
C ILE A 367 6.07 -12.59 -1.82
N LEU A 368 6.57 -13.01 -2.98
CA LEU A 368 6.38 -14.37 -3.49
C LEU A 368 7.15 -15.42 -2.69
N CYS A 369 8.37 -15.13 -2.24
CA CYS A 369 9.18 -16.10 -1.51
C CYS A 369 8.91 -16.07 0.00
N CYS A 370 8.86 -14.89 0.61
CA CYS A 370 8.88 -14.74 2.07
C CYS A 370 7.49 -14.52 2.69
N CYS A 371 6.57 -13.86 1.99
CA CYS A 371 5.27 -13.46 2.57
C CYS A 371 4.14 -14.48 2.37
N GLN A 372 4.27 -15.44 1.46
CA GLN A 372 3.21 -16.43 1.24
C GLN A 372 3.07 -17.39 2.44
N GLY A 373 1.85 -17.49 2.97
CA GLY A 373 1.48 -18.51 3.94
C GLY A 373 1.43 -19.89 3.29
N LYS A 374 1.84 -20.93 4.03
CA LYS A 374 1.87 -22.31 3.50
C LYS A 374 0.49 -22.80 3.02
N ASN A 375 -0.57 -22.40 3.73
CA ASN A 375 -1.95 -22.85 3.50
C ASN A 375 -2.87 -21.69 3.09
N GLY A 376 -2.33 -20.67 2.40
CA GLY A 376 -3.09 -19.47 2.05
C GLY A 376 -2.83 -18.28 2.97
N GLY A 377 -3.34 -17.12 2.54
CA GLY A 377 -3.01 -15.81 3.10
C GLY A 377 -1.55 -15.36 2.88
N LEU A 378 -1.29 -14.07 3.05
CA LEU A 378 0.06 -13.51 3.16
C LEU A 378 0.27 -12.88 4.54
N ARG A 379 1.53 -12.73 4.92
CA ARG A 379 1.95 -12.34 6.27
C ARG A 379 2.88 -11.13 6.26
N ASP A 380 3.14 -10.61 7.46
CA ASP A 380 4.19 -9.64 7.76
C ASP A 380 5.56 -10.16 7.28
N LYS A 381 6.08 -11.21 7.90
CA LYS A 381 7.41 -11.78 7.62
C LYS A 381 7.43 -13.28 7.95
N PRO A 382 8.47 -14.04 7.57
CA PRO A 382 8.63 -15.43 8.02
C PRO A 382 8.43 -15.59 9.53
N LYS A 383 7.83 -16.72 9.93
CA LYS A 383 7.37 -17.04 11.30
C LYS A 383 6.16 -16.28 11.83
N LYS A 384 5.62 -15.29 11.11
CA LYS A 384 4.31 -14.69 11.43
C LYS A 384 3.16 -15.46 10.80
N HIS A 385 2.00 -15.42 11.44
CA HIS A 385 0.77 -15.97 10.87
C HIS A 385 0.24 -15.03 9.78
N PRO A 386 -0.38 -15.56 8.71
CA PRO A 386 -1.12 -14.75 7.75
C PRO A 386 -2.38 -14.14 8.39
N ASP A 387 -2.77 -12.98 7.87
CA ASP A 387 -4.04 -12.31 8.20
C ASP A 387 -4.57 -11.55 6.96
N ALA A 388 -5.83 -11.10 7.01
CA ALA A 388 -6.47 -10.43 5.88
C ALA A 388 -5.78 -9.08 5.55
N TYR A 389 -5.29 -8.36 6.56
CA TYR A 389 -4.57 -7.08 6.39
C TYR A 389 -3.29 -7.26 5.57
N HIS A 390 -2.40 -8.15 5.99
CA HIS A 390 -1.16 -8.44 5.27
C HIS A 390 -1.44 -9.10 3.92
N THR A 391 -2.49 -9.92 3.82
CA THR A 391 -2.92 -10.49 2.53
C THR A 391 -3.28 -9.38 1.54
N CYS A 392 -4.16 -8.45 1.93
CA CYS A 392 -4.55 -7.32 1.10
C CYS A 392 -3.36 -6.46 0.70
N TYR A 393 -2.52 -6.06 1.65
CA TYR A 393 -1.47 -5.07 1.38
C TYR A 393 -0.21 -5.65 0.72
N ASN A 394 0.10 -6.94 0.89
CA ASN A 394 1.09 -7.59 0.03
C ASN A 394 0.59 -7.68 -1.41
N LEU A 395 -0.69 -8.04 -1.65
CA LEU A 395 -1.25 -8.09 -3.00
C LEU A 395 -1.27 -6.70 -3.66
N ALA A 396 -1.70 -5.66 -2.93
CA ALA A 396 -1.67 -4.28 -3.44
C ALA A 396 -0.23 -3.81 -3.74
N GLY A 397 0.75 -4.21 -2.93
CA GLY A 397 2.17 -3.96 -3.21
C GLY A 397 2.70 -4.71 -4.43
N LEU A 398 2.26 -5.95 -4.64
CA LEU A 398 2.60 -6.69 -5.86
C LEU A 398 2.00 -6.01 -7.10
N CYS A 399 0.77 -5.46 -7.01
CA CYS A 399 0.21 -4.61 -8.06
C CYS A 399 1.09 -3.37 -8.33
N ALA A 400 1.62 -2.71 -7.29
CA ALA A 400 2.51 -1.57 -7.47
C ALA A 400 3.81 -1.92 -8.21
N ALA A 401 4.32 -3.14 -8.05
CA ALA A 401 5.48 -3.64 -8.80
C ALA A 401 5.11 -4.09 -10.24
N GLN A 402 3.94 -4.69 -10.42
CA GLN A 402 3.51 -5.27 -11.71
C GLN A 402 3.06 -4.22 -12.74
N PHE A 403 2.50 -3.09 -12.29
CA PHE A 403 1.85 -2.11 -13.15
C PHE A 403 2.56 -0.75 -13.13
N GLN A 404 2.72 -0.15 -14.31
CA GLN A 404 3.16 1.23 -14.43
C GLN A 404 1.95 2.16 -14.47
N TYR A 405 1.74 2.90 -13.38
CA TYR A 405 0.69 3.89 -13.29
C TYR A 405 1.15 5.21 -13.91
N VAL A 406 0.29 5.83 -14.72
CA VAL A 406 0.53 7.13 -15.33
C VAL A 406 -0.61 8.08 -15.03
N TYR A 407 -0.25 9.34 -14.80
CA TYR A 407 -1.20 10.43 -14.55
C TYR A 407 -1.49 11.15 -15.87
N ARG A 408 -2.72 11.05 -16.35
CA ARG A 408 -3.15 11.66 -17.61
C ARG A 408 -3.48 13.14 -17.46
N PRO A 409 -3.39 13.92 -18.54
CA PRO A 409 -3.83 15.30 -18.59
C PRO A 409 -5.31 15.44 -18.20
N SER A 410 -5.69 16.61 -17.69
CA SER A 410 -7.03 16.87 -17.18
C SER A 410 -8.13 16.76 -18.25
N GLU A 411 -7.80 16.95 -19.53
CA GLU A 411 -8.74 16.83 -20.64
C GLU A 411 -9.29 15.41 -20.81
N LEU A 412 -8.56 14.40 -20.34
CA LEU A 412 -8.97 12.99 -20.36
C LEU A 412 -9.69 12.57 -19.06
N ASN A 413 -9.79 13.46 -18.07
CA ASN A 413 -10.44 13.17 -16.81
C ASN A 413 -11.96 13.33 -16.95
N PRO A 414 -12.76 12.26 -16.74
CA PRO A 414 -14.21 12.31 -16.88
C PRO A 414 -14.90 13.27 -15.88
N PHE A 415 -14.19 13.67 -14.83
CA PHE A 415 -14.66 14.54 -13.76
C PHE A 415 -13.89 15.87 -13.69
N ALA A 416 -13.17 16.28 -14.75
CA ALA A 416 -12.27 17.43 -14.74
C ALA A 416 -12.87 18.74 -14.17
N ASN A 417 -14.16 18.95 -14.36
CA ASN A 417 -14.88 20.15 -13.88
C ASN A 417 -15.39 20.04 -12.43
N ALA A 418 -15.26 18.87 -11.80
CA ALA A 418 -15.75 18.61 -10.47
C ALA A 418 -14.63 18.76 -9.42
N PRO A 419 -14.95 19.18 -8.18
CA PRO A 419 -13.97 19.26 -7.11
C PRO A 419 -13.40 17.89 -6.75
N LEU A 420 -12.13 17.86 -6.33
CA LEU A 420 -11.39 16.63 -5.95
C LEU A 420 -11.36 15.57 -7.06
N SER A 421 -11.28 16.03 -8.31
CA SER A 421 -11.24 15.16 -9.49
C SER A 421 -9.83 14.68 -9.86
N ALA A 422 -8.78 15.27 -9.28
CA ALA A 422 -7.38 14.99 -9.64
C ALA A 422 -7.04 13.49 -9.58
N ALA A 423 -7.49 12.80 -8.53
CA ALA A 423 -7.24 11.37 -8.39
C ALA A 423 -7.86 10.51 -9.51
N PHE A 424 -8.83 11.00 -10.29
CA PHE A 424 -9.44 10.24 -11.39
C PHE A 424 -8.68 10.37 -12.73
N SER A 425 -7.52 11.04 -12.73
CA SER A 425 -6.62 11.10 -13.88
C SER A 425 -5.62 9.92 -13.95
N TRP A 426 -5.59 9.06 -12.92
CA TRP A 426 -4.70 7.90 -12.91
C TRP A 426 -5.21 6.77 -13.80
N THR A 427 -4.31 6.20 -14.58
CA THR A 427 -4.52 4.98 -15.37
C THR A 427 -3.28 4.10 -15.29
N ILE A 428 -3.31 2.98 -15.98
CA ILE A 428 -2.12 2.21 -16.33
C ILE A 428 -1.69 2.62 -17.74
N GLN A 429 -0.38 2.62 -17.99
CA GLN A 429 0.18 2.87 -19.31
C GLN A 429 -0.39 1.86 -20.32
N ASP A 430 -0.93 2.36 -21.45
CA ASP A 430 -1.60 1.53 -22.44
C ASP A 430 -0.61 0.59 -23.16
N SER A 431 -1.11 -0.60 -23.47
CA SER A 431 -0.47 -1.72 -24.14
C SER A 431 0.27 -1.37 -25.44
N ASN A 432 1.34 -2.12 -25.71
CA ASN A 432 1.88 -2.35 -27.06
C ASN A 432 0.78 -2.94 -27.97
N SER A 433 0.99 -2.95 -29.29
CA SER A 433 -0.01 -3.24 -30.36
C SER A 433 -0.83 -4.55 -30.27
N ASN A 434 -0.63 -5.39 -29.25
CA ASN A 434 -1.32 -6.68 -29.06
C ASN A 434 -2.37 -6.67 -27.92
N GLY A 435 -2.66 -5.52 -27.29
CA GLY A 435 -3.76 -5.39 -26.32
C GLY A 435 -3.51 -6.04 -24.95
N VAL A 436 -2.26 -6.35 -24.61
CA VAL A 436 -1.84 -6.79 -23.28
C VAL A 436 -1.41 -5.57 -22.47
N LEU A 437 -2.02 -5.33 -21.29
CA LEU A 437 -1.60 -4.25 -20.37
C LEU A 437 -0.07 -4.26 -20.24
N GLU A 438 0.59 -3.15 -20.53
CA GLU A 438 2.05 -3.08 -20.46
C GLU A 438 2.45 -3.14 -18.97
N THR A 439 2.80 -4.35 -18.51
CA THR A 439 3.64 -4.50 -17.33
C THR A 439 4.92 -3.70 -17.54
N CYS A 440 5.51 -3.12 -16.49
CA CYS A 440 6.71 -2.29 -16.55
C CYS A 440 7.69 -2.72 -17.69
N PRO A 441 8.02 -1.83 -18.64
CA PRO A 441 8.69 -2.22 -19.87
C PRO A 441 10.09 -2.77 -19.62
N ALA A 442 10.41 -3.84 -20.34
CA ALA A 442 11.60 -4.65 -20.17
C ALA A 442 12.89 -3.86 -20.47
N THR A 443 13.70 -3.64 -19.44
CA THR A 443 15.14 -3.42 -19.59
C THR A 443 15.89 -4.43 -18.72
N ASP A 444 16.40 -5.47 -19.38
CA ASP A 444 17.52 -6.36 -19.01
C ASP A 444 17.50 -7.28 -17.77
N GLU A 445 16.42 -7.38 -16.99
CA GLU A 445 16.24 -8.48 -16.02
C GLU A 445 14.83 -9.08 -16.11
N GLN A 446 14.72 -10.39 -16.36
CA GLN A 446 13.44 -11.08 -16.43
C GLN A 446 12.68 -10.90 -15.11
N TRP A 447 11.52 -10.23 -15.15
CA TRP A 447 10.64 -10.00 -14.00
C TRP A 447 10.46 -11.25 -13.13
N CYS A 448 10.29 -11.04 -11.82
CA CYS A 448 10.16 -12.14 -10.86
C CYS A 448 8.84 -12.95 -10.94
N TRP A 449 7.96 -12.64 -11.89
CA TRP A 449 6.60 -13.18 -12.02
C TRP A 449 6.29 -13.63 -13.45
N ASP A 450 5.39 -14.60 -13.58
CA ASP A 450 4.79 -15.03 -14.85
C ASP A 450 3.40 -14.40 -15.05
N GLU A 451 2.79 -14.60 -16.23
CA GLU A 451 1.43 -14.15 -16.51
C GLU A 451 0.40 -14.65 -15.48
N LYS A 452 0.57 -15.87 -14.95
CA LYS A 452 -0.32 -16.46 -13.94
C LYS A 452 -0.24 -15.78 -12.57
N ASP A 453 0.89 -15.12 -12.31
CA ASP A 453 1.15 -14.37 -11.08
C ASP A 453 0.58 -12.93 -11.17
N LEU A 454 0.13 -12.48 -12.35
CA LEU A 454 -0.43 -11.14 -12.54
C LEU A 454 -1.74 -10.94 -11.78
N LEU A 455 -1.83 -9.86 -11.02
CA LEU A 455 -3.03 -9.46 -10.31
C LEU A 455 -3.94 -8.58 -11.17
N LYS A 456 -5.16 -8.34 -10.72
CA LYS A 456 -5.97 -7.23 -11.21
C LYS A 456 -5.48 -5.94 -10.54
N PRO A 457 -5.26 -4.85 -11.29
CA PRO A 457 -4.69 -3.64 -10.74
C PRO A 457 -5.63 -2.90 -9.79
N VAL A 458 -5.05 -2.17 -8.85
CA VAL A 458 -5.75 -1.27 -7.94
C VAL A 458 -5.33 0.17 -8.21
N HIS A 459 -6.22 1.11 -7.93
CA HIS A 459 -5.95 2.53 -8.08
C HIS A 459 -4.84 2.99 -7.10
N PRO A 460 -3.83 3.76 -7.53
CA PRO A 460 -2.68 4.11 -6.69
C PRO A 460 -3.04 5.00 -5.50
N VAL A 461 -4.07 5.84 -5.64
CA VAL A 461 -4.62 6.69 -4.57
C VAL A 461 -5.73 6.02 -3.75
N PHE A 462 -6.75 5.43 -4.38
CA PHE A 462 -7.93 4.88 -3.69
C PHE A 462 -7.80 3.44 -3.19
N VAL A 463 -6.80 2.68 -3.68
CA VAL A 463 -6.49 1.30 -3.27
C VAL A 463 -7.67 0.31 -3.42
N ILE A 464 -8.51 0.57 -4.43
CA ILE A 464 -9.59 -0.33 -4.87
C ILE A 464 -9.37 -0.70 -6.35
N PRO A 465 -10.01 -1.76 -6.88
CA PRO A 465 -9.85 -2.15 -8.28
C PRO A 465 -10.05 -0.98 -9.24
N LEU A 466 -9.18 -0.88 -10.25
CA LEU A 466 -9.23 0.20 -11.23
C LEU A 466 -10.62 0.28 -11.88
N GLY A 467 -11.16 1.50 -12.02
CA GLY A 467 -12.50 1.76 -12.55
C GLY A 467 -13.64 1.68 -11.53
N GLN A 468 -13.45 1.09 -10.33
CA GLN A 468 -14.49 1.11 -9.30
C GLN A 468 -14.67 2.50 -8.67
N ALA A 469 -13.57 3.26 -8.55
CA ALA A 469 -13.61 4.65 -8.10
C ALA A 469 -14.47 5.50 -9.05
N ASP A 470 -14.27 5.36 -10.36
CA ASP A 470 -15.04 6.08 -11.39
C ASP A 470 -16.54 5.76 -11.33
N LYS A 471 -16.90 4.50 -11.08
CA LYS A 471 -18.31 4.08 -10.98
C LYS A 471 -19.02 4.71 -9.78
N ILE A 472 -18.42 4.67 -8.59
CA ILE A 472 -19.03 5.27 -7.40
C ILE A 472 -19.07 6.80 -7.53
N ARG A 473 -17.98 7.43 -8.02
CA ARG A 473 -17.94 8.88 -8.26
C ARG A 473 -19.00 9.30 -9.27
N GLY A 474 -19.04 8.65 -10.43
CA GLY A 474 -20.00 8.94 -11.50
C GLY A 474 -21.45 8.76 -11.06
N TYR A 475 -21.73 7.78 -10.20
CA TYR A 475 -23.05 7.62 -9.60
C TYR A 475 -23.47 8.85 -8.78
N PHE A 476 -22.58 9.36 -7.92
CA PHE A 476 -22.90 10.49 -7.04
C PHE A 476 -22.79 11.86 -7.72
N GLU A 477 -22.02 11.98 -8.80
CA GLU A 477 -22.11 13.12 -9.73
C GLU A 477 -23.47 13.19 -10.39
N ALA A 478 -23.97 12.08 -10.94
CA ALA A 478 -25.28 12.02 -11.58
C ALA A 478 -26.44 12.26 -10.58
N LYS A 479 -26.26 11.87 -9.31
CA LYS A 479 -27.26 12.08 -8.25
C LYS A 479 -27.35 13.56 -7.80
N GLY A 480 -26.32 14.36 -8.06
CA GLY A 480 -26.26 15.78 -7.68
C GLY A 480 -26.05 16.03 -6.18
N ALA A 481 -26.22 17.29 -5.80
CA ALA A 481 -26.16 17.76 -4.41
C ALA A 481 -27.42 17.37 -3.61
N PHE A 482 -27.33 17.45 -2.29
CA PHE A 482 -28.41 17.17 -1.33
C PHE A 482 -28.74 18.39 -0.47
#